data_AF-A0A7V5Q1K0-F1
#
_entry.id   AF-A0A7V5Q1K0-F1
#
_cell.length_a   1.000
_cell.length_b   1.000
_cell.length_c   1.000
_cell.angle_alpha   90.00
_cell.angle_beta   90.00
_cell.angle_gamma   90.00
#
_symmetry.space_group_name_H-M   'P 1'
#
loop_
_entity.id
_entity.type
_entity.pdbx_description
1 polymer ?
#
loop_
_entity_poly.entity_id
_entity_poly.type
_entity_poly.pdbx_seq_one_letter_code
_entity_poly.pdbx_strand_id
1 'polypeptide(L)'
;MPSWELEEPGGEPSMKRFSLSCGSRVSRRSFLHIGSLGLGGLCLSDWLRLRAAKAAAPSASDTAVILIWLGGGPSHVDMYDLKPDAPDSVRGAFQPISTVVPGMEICEHMPLQAKVADRFALIRSISHKWAGHQGGAQRFLTGYDPPRPQLSQGAYPEPGSIVAKVREHRDVGVPNYVCSSRGIEYAGPAYLGNAASPFVVDGDPNDPNFKVKNISPPPELADALDDRAALLGALDNFRRDLDRSGSMEALDRFDQQALSLLTSDKVRSAFDISQEPDSLRDKYGRHKWGQRALLARRLV
;
A
#
# COMPACT_ATOMS: atom_id res chain seq x y z
N MET A 1 -15.84 -15.19 48.94
CA MET A 1 -14.60 -15.87 48.51
C MET A 1 -14.92 -17.32 48.21
N PRO A 2 -14.76 -17.77 46.96
CA PRO A 2 -14.56 -19.17 46.64
C PRO A 2 -13.12 -19.40 46.16
N SER A 3 -12.49 -20.41 46.74
CA SER A 3 -11.18 -20.98 46.37
C SER A 3 -11.31 -21.78 45.08
N TRP A 4 -10.38 -21.59 44.15
CA TRP A 4 -10.17 -22.47 43.00
C TRP A 4 -9.01 -23.42 43.33
N GLU A 5 -9.25 -24.72 43.22
CA GLU A 5 -8.19 -25.73 43.19
C GLU A 5 -7.87 -26.05 41.72
N LEU A 6 -6.58 -26.13 41.41
CA LEU A 6 -6.05 -26.56 40.11
C LEU A 6 -5.97 -28.09 40.08
N GLU A 7 -6.62 -28.73 39.11
CA GLU A 7 -6.34 -30.12 38.72
C GLU A 7 -5.39 -30.14 37.52
N GLU A 8 -4.29 -30.88 37.67
CA GLU A 8 -3.28 -31.18 36.65
C GLU A 8 -3.81 -32.17 35.58
N PRO A 9 -3.37 -32.08 34.30
CA PRO A 9 -3.85 -32.98 33.26
C PRO A 9 -2.96 -34.21 33.11
N GLY A 10 -3.48 -35.40 33.41
CA GLY A 10 -2.84 -36.68 33.11
C GLY A 10 -3.79 -37.64 32.42
N GLY A 11 -3.65 -37.79 31.09
CA GLY A 11 -4.40 -38.80 30.32
C GLY A 11 -3.98 -38.84 28.84
N GLU A 12 -3.36 -39.95 28.43
CA GLU A 12 -2.91 -40.22 27.05
C GLU A 12 -4.07 -40.24 26.03
N PRO A 13 -3.87 -39.80 24.77
CA PRO A 13 -4.92 -39.81 23.77
C PRO A 13 -5.06 -41.19 23.11
N SER A 14 -6.25 -41.79 23.27
CA SER A 14 -6.72 -42.96 22.53
C SER A 14 -6.84 -42.68 21.02
N MET A 15 -6.07 -43.41 20.23
CA MET A 15 -6.03 -43.30 18.77
C MET A 15 -7.25 -44.01 18.14
N LYS A 16 -8.33 -43.26 17.85
CA LYS A 16 -9.47 -43.78 17.09
C LYS A 16 -9.16 -43.80 15.59
N ARG A 17 -9.06 -45.00 15.00
CA ARG A 17 -9.00 -45.21 13.54
C ARG A 17 -10.32 -44.78 12.90
N PHE A 18 -10.29 -43.73 12.08
CA PHE A 18 -11.39 -43.40 11.18
C PHE A 18 -11.27 -44.24 9.90
N SER A 19 -12.22 -45.16 9.72
CA SER A 19 -12.47 -45.81 8.43
C SER A 19 -13.25 -44.84 7.54
N LEU A 20 -12.68 -44.47 6.39
CA LEU A 20 -13.38 -43.72 5.35
C LEU A 20 -14.22 -44.69 4.52
N SER A 21 -15.50 -44.81 4.85
CA SER A 21 -16.50 -45.41 3.98
C SER A 21 -16.95 -44.38 2.94
N CYS A 22 -16.63 -44.63 1.67
CA CYS A 22 -17.22 -43.93 0.53
C CYS A 22 -18.69 -44.36 0.40
N GLY A 23 -19.62 -43.55 0.93
CA GLY A 23 -21.06 -43.78 0.88
C GLY A 23 -21.78 -42.59 0.24
N SER A 24 -22.15 -42.74 -1.03
CA SER A 24 -22.90 -41.79 -1.85
C SER A 24 -24.38 -41.72 -1.46
N ARG A 25 -24.81 -40.64 -0.80
CA ARG A 25 -26.20 -40.13 -0.88
C ARG A 25 -26.22 -38.61 -0.67
N VAL A 26 -26.16 -37.84 -1.75
CA VAL A 26 -26.58 -36.43 -1.71
C VAL A 26 -28.06 -36.44 -1.35
N SER A 27 -28.40 -36.00 -0.14
CA SER A 27 -29.80 -35.94 0.29
C SER A 27 -30.56 -34.91 -0.57
N ARG A 28 -31.86 -35.13 -0.84
CA ARG A 28 -32.71 -34.15 -1.54
C ARG A 28 -32.63 -32.75 -0.90
N ARG A 29 -32.40 -32.70 0.43
CA ARG A 29 -32.20 -31.47 1.19
C ARG A 29 -30.85 -30.81 0.88
N SER A 30 -29.78 -31.57 0.74
CA SER A 30 -28.46 -31.07 0.31
C SER A 30 -28.48 -30.57 -1.13
N PHE A 31 -29.21 -31.23 -2.02
CA PHE A 31 -29.40 -30.78 -3.40
C PHE A 31 -30.18 -29.46 -3.48
N LEU A 32 -31.26 -29.31 -2.69
CA LEU A 32 -32.00 -28.04 -2.61
C LEU A 32 -31.18 -26.93 -1.92
N HIS A 33 -30.33 -27.25 -0.95
CA HIS A 33 -29.45 -26.28 -0.28
C HIS A 33 -28.34 -25.77 -1.22
N ILE A 34 -27.78 -26.66 -2.05
CA ILE A 34 -26.82 -26.31 -3.10
C ILE A 34 -27.53 -25.55 -4.24
N GLY A 35 -28.74 -25.95 -4.61
CA GLY A 35 -29.56 -25.29 -5.63
C GLY A 35 -30.07 -23.91 -5.22
N SER A 36 -30.36 -23.68 -3.92
CA SER A 36 -30.79 -22.38 -3.40
C SER A 36 -29.68 -21.34 -3.40
N LEU A 37 -28.40 -21.74 -3.36
CA LEU A 37 -27.27 -20.83 -3.57
C LEU A 37 -27.20 -20.28 -5.00
N GLY A 38 -27.85 -20.93 -5.97
CA GLY A 38 -27.90 -20.50 -7.37
C GLY A 38 -29.09 -19.61 -7.73
N LEU A 39 -30.12 -19.52 -6.88
CA LEU A 39 -31.38 -18.84 -7.23
C LEU A 39 -31.43 -17.34 -6.84
N GLY A 40 -30.35 -16.78 -6.30
CA GLY A 40 -30.33 -15.36 -5.90
C GLY A 40 -28.94 -14.70 -5.78
N GLY A 41 -27.88 -15.34 -6.27
CA GLY A 41 -26.52 -14.82 -6.16
C GLY A 41 -25.61 -15.22 -7.31
N LEU A 42 -24.47 -14.52 -7.42
CA LEU A 42 -23.37 -14.85 -8.33
C LEU A 42 -23.00 -16.34 -8.19
N CYS A 43 -23.31 -17.15 -9.19
CA CYS A 43 -22.85 -18.53 -9.22
C CYS A 43 -21.36 -18.59 -9.62
N LEU A 44 -20.66 -19.68 -9.27
CA LEU A 44 -19.24 -19.86 -9.62
C LEU A 44 -18.99 -19.70 -11.13
N SER A 45 -19.91 -20.17 -11.96
CA SER A 45 -19.87 -20.00 -13.42
C SER A 45 -20.03 -18.54 -13.85
N ASP A 46 -20.88 -17.74 -13.20
CA ASP A 46 -20.96 -16.30 -13.46
C ASP A 46 -19.70 -15.57 -13.02
N TRP A 47 -19.12 -15.96 -11.87
CA TRP A 47 -17.84 -15.41 -11.40
C TRP A 47 -16.70 -15.73 -12.37
N LEU A 48 -16.59 -16.97 -12.85
CA LEU A 48 -15.61 -17.37 -13.86
C LEU A 48 -15.84 -16.65 -15.20
N ARG A 49 -17.10 -16.48 -15.63
CA ARG A 49 -17.46 -15.75 -16.85
C ARG A 49 -17.10 -14.26 -16.76
N LEU A 50 -17.37 -13.62 -15.63
CA LEU A 50 -16.97 -12.23 -15.37
C LEU A 50 -15.45 -12.07 -15.31
N ARG A 51 -14.74 -13.05 -14.75
CA ARG A 51 -13.27 -13.06 -14.71
C ARG A 51 -12.67 -13.20 -16.12
N ALA A 52 -13.26 -14.06 -16.95
CA ALA A 52 -12.86 -14.24 -18.35
C ALA A 52 -13.18 -13.00 -19.20
N ALA A 53 -14.36 -12.38 -19.01
CA ALA A 53 -14.73 -11.14 -19.70
C ALA A 53 -13.79 -9.97 -19.34
N LYS A 54 -13.31 -9.90 -18.10
CA LYS A 54 -12.29 -8.92 -17.67
C LYS A 54 -10.92 -9.17 -18.28
N ALA A 55 -10.56 -10.42 -18.56
CA ALA A 55 -9.30 -10.77 -19.24
C ALA A 55 -9.31 -10.43 -20.74
N ALA A 56 -10.49 -10.29 -21.35
CA ALA A 56 -10.67 -9.90 -22.76
C ALA A 56 -10.84 -8.39 -22.97
N ALA A 57 -10.90 -7.60 -21.90
CA ALA A 57 -10.92 -6.14 -22.00
C ALA A 57 -9.55 -5.61 -22.47
N PRO A 58 -9.49 -4.48 -23.20
CA PRO A 58 -8.23 -3.84 -23.57
C PRO A 58 -7.37 -3.64 -22.33
N SER A 59 -6.05 -3.85 -22.49
CA SER A 59 -4.95 -3.65 -21.51
C SER A 59 -5.41 -3.06 -20.18
N ALA A 60 -5.20 -3.79 -19.08
CA ALA A 60 -5.33 -3.27 -17.72
C ALA A 60 -4.86 -1.81 -17.68
N SER A 61 -5.75 -0.89 -17.30
CA SER A 61 -5.42 0.52 -17.21
C SER A 61 -4.09 0.68 -16.49
N ASP A 62 -3.25 1.62 -16.95
CA ASP A 62 -2.03 1.99 -16.24
C ASP A 62 -2.40 2.70 -14.93
N THR A 63 -2.93 1.92 -13.99
CA THR A 63 -3.47 2.42 -12.73
C THR A 63 -2.32 2.70 -11.81
N ALA A 64 -2.10 3.99 -11.56
CA ALA A 64 -1.30 4.44 -10.45
C ALA A 64 -2.17 4.65 -9.20
N VAL A 65 -1.58 4.43 -8.02
CA VAL A 65 -2.26 4.57 -6.73
C VAL A 65 -1.45 5.50 -5.84
N ILE A 66 -2.12 6.52 -5.32
CA ILE A 66 -1.57 7.39 -4.29
C ILE A 66 -2.15 6.96 -2.94
N LEU A 67 -1.29 6.49 -2.04
CA LEU A 67 -1.65 6.21 -0.66
C LEU A 67 -1.35 7.44 0.20
N ILE A 68 -2.40 8.06 0.74
CA ILE A 68 -2.27 9.11 1.77
C ILE A 68 -2.33 8.44 3.14
N TRP A 69 -1.17 8.24 3.76
CA TRP A 69 -1.06 7.72 5.11
C TRP A 69 -0.93 8.85 6.13
N LEU A 70 -1.93 9.04 6.98
CA LEU A 70 -1.93 10.05 8.04
C LEU A 70 -1.56 9.41 9.38
N GLY A 71 -0.28 9.09 9.57
CA GLY A 71 0.24 8.61 10.86
C GLY A 71 0.06 9.66 11.95
N GLY A 72 -0.72 9.35 12.99
CA GLY A 72 -1.11 10.33 14.02
C GLY A 72 -2.11 11.38 13.53
N GLY A 73 -2.78 11.13 12.40
CA GLY A 73 -3.80 12.01 11.81
C GLY A 73 -5.03 12.23 12.68
N PRO A 74 -6.01 13.02 12.19
CA PRO A 74 -7.18 13.37 12.97
C PRO A 74 -8.03 12.13 13.28
N SER A 75 -8.76 12.18 14.39
CA SER A 75 -9.60 11.08 14.83
C SER A 75 -10.70 10.76 13.82
N HIS A 76 -10.94 9.47 13.57
CA HIS A 76 -12.02 9.04 12.67
C HIS A 76 -13.40 9.48 13.18
N VAL A 77 -13.61 9.50 14.51
CA VAL A 77 -14.86 9.99 15.12
C VAL A 77 -15.04 11.50 15.03
N ASP A 78 -14.00 12.23 14.63
CA ASP A 78 -14.08 13.67 14.40
C ASP A 78 -14.14 14.00 12.90
N MET A 79 -14.02 12.99 12.02
CA MET A 79 -13.96 13.17 10.58
C MET A 79 -15.07 12.40 9.85
N TYR A 80 -14.94 11.07 9.78
CA TYR A 80 -15.73 10.25 8.86
C TYR A 80 -16.71 9.32 9.57
N ASP A 81 -16.64 9.17 10.90
CA ASP A 81 -17.44 8.21 11.66
C ASP A 81 -17.92 8.80 12.99
N LEU A 82 -18.69 9.89 12.96
CA LEU A 82 -18.96 10.77 14.11
C LEU A 82 -19.75 10.14 15.26
N LYS A 83 -20.41 9.00 15.02
CA LYS A 83 -21.26 8.31 16.01
C LYS A 83 -22.21 9.28 16.75
N PRO A 84 -23.03 10.10 16.07
CA PRO A 84 -23.85 11.14 16.72
C PRO A 84 -24.78 10.59 17.82
N ASP A 85 -25.24 9.35 17.67
CA ASP A 85 -26.14 8.67 18.62
C ASP A 85 -25.42 7.98 19.79
N ALA A 86 -24.08 7.97 19.81
CA ALA A 86 -23.33 7.39 20.91
C ALA A 86 -23.34 8.32 22.16
N PRO A 87 -23.05 7.78 23.36
CA PRO A 87 -22.89 8.60 24.55
C PRO A 87 -21.80 9.68 24.39
N ASP A 88 -21.90 10.77 25.14
CA ASP A 88 -20.93 11.90 25.13
C ASP A 88 -19.49 11.46 25.42
N SER A 89 -19.30 10.34 26.12
CA SER A 89 -17.97 9.77 26.38
C SER A 89 -17.34 9.06 25.17
N VAL A 90 -18.10 8.85 24.09
CA VAL A 90 -17.69 8.09 22.90
C VAL A 90 -17.71 8.95 21.64
N ARG A 91 -18.73 9.79 21.46
CA ARG A 91 -18.83 10.68 20.29
C ARG A 91 -17.93 11.89 20.42
N GLY A 92 -17.47 12.41 19.26
CA GLY A 92 -16.71 13.65 19.19
C GLY A 92 -17.58 14.89 19.47
N ALA A 93 -16.94 16.07 19.54
CA ALA A 93 -17.62 17.34 19.77
C ALA A 93 -18.33 17.90 18.52
N PHE A 94 -18.03 17.35 17.34
CA PHE A 94 -18.49 17.87 16.05
C PHE A 94 -19.82 17.25 15.62
N GLN A 95 -20.51 17.94 14.71
CA GLN A 95 -21.79 17.50 14.16
C GLN A 95 -21.64 16.93 12.74
N PRO A 96 -22.53 15.98 12.35
CA PRO A 96 -22.58 15.49 10.98
C PRO A 96 -23.18 16.53 10.04
N ILE A 97 -22.72 16.53 8.79
CA ILE A 97 -23.33 17.19 7.63
C ILE A 97 -23.64 16.14 6.55
N SER A 98 -24.79 16.29 5.89
CA SER A 98 -25.14 15.46 4.74
C SER A 98 -24.20 15.72 3.55
N THR A 99 -23.92 14.66 2.80
CA THR A 99 -23.12 14.73 1.56
C THR A 99 -24.01 14.70 0.31
N VAL A 100 -23.40 14.80 -0.88
CA VAL A 100 -24.09 14.62 -2.17
C VAL A 100 -24.61 13.20 -2.39
N VAL A 101 -24.17 12.22 -1.59
CA VAL A 101 -24.66 10.85 -1.63
C VAL A 101 -25.75 10.66 -0.57
N PRO A 102 -26.99 10.32 -0.94
CA PRO A 102 -28.08 10.11 0.02
C PRO A 102 -27.71 9.08 1.09
N GLY A 103 -27.96 9.43 2.35
CA GLY A 103 -27.66 8.58 3.51
C GLY A 103 -26.19 8.54 3.94
N MET A 104 -25.29 9.29 3.30
CA MET A 104 -23.92 9.47 3.77
C MET A 104 -23.73 10.84 4.42
N GLU A 105 -23.20 10.81 5.65
CA GLU A 105 -22.85 11.99 6.45
C GLU A 105 -21.39 11.93 6.88
N ILE A 106 -20.75 13.09 6.98
CA ILE A 106 -19.37 13.27 7.47
C ILE A 106 -19.30 14.51 8.37
N CYS A 107 -18.14 14.87 8.93
CA CYS A 107 -18.00 16.03 9.81
C CYS A 107 -18.33 17.36 9.10
N GLU A 108 -19.05 18.24 9.80
CA GLU A 108 -19.41 19.59 9.34
C GLU A 108 -18.22 20.45 8.90
N HIS A 109 -17.02 20.16 9.42
CA HIS A 109 -15.77 20.85 9.05
C HIS A 109 -15.14 20.34 7.74
N MET A 110 -15.78 19.40 7.04
CA MET A 110 -15.33 18.90 5.73
C MET A 110 -16.31 19.20 4.58
N PRO A 111 -16.81 20.44 4.42
CA PRO A 111 -17.86 20.76 3.46
C PRO A 111 -17.42 20.55 2.01
N LEU A 112 -16.12 20.68 1.70
CA LEU A 112 -15.60 20.41 0.37
C LEU A 112 -15.60 18.91 0.04
N GLN A 113 -15.36 18.04 1.02
CA GLN A 113 -15.46 16.60 0.80
C GLN A 113 -16.91 16.16 0.66
N ALA A 114 -17.82 16.75 1.44
CA ALA A 114 -19.26 16.45 1.35
C ALA A 114 -19.81 16.70 -0.07
N LYS A 115 -19.27 17.71 -0.78
CA LYS A 115 -19.62 18.05 -2.17
C LYS A 115 -19.11 17.07 -3.22
N VAL A 116 -18.11 16.25 -2.89
CA VAL A 116 -17.48 15.30 -3.83
C VAL A 116 -17.55 13.87 -3.31
N ALA A 117 -18.50 13.59 -2.42
CA ALA A 117 -18.59 12.32 -1.72
C ALA A 117 -18.99 11.16 -2.66
N ASP A 118 -19.52 11.46 -3.84
CA ASP A 118 -19.73 10.52 -4.95
C ASP A 118 -18.41 10.04 -5.59
N ARG A 119 -17.27 10.64 -5.24
CA ARG A 119 -15.94 10.34 -5.78
C ARG A 119 -15.08 9.46 -4.89
N PHE A 120 -15.55 9.10 -3.69
CA PHE A 120 -14.83 8.21 -2.79
C PHE A 120 -15.76 7.21 -2.12
N ALA A 121 -15.19 6.08 -1.70
CA ALA A 121 -15.87 5.11 -0.87
C ALA A 121 -15.41 5.28 0.58
N LEU A 122 -16.38 5.31 1.49
CA LEU A 122 -16.11 5.39 2.93
C LEU A 122 -16.23 4.01 3.57
N ILE A 123 -15.17 3.56 4.24
CA ILE A 123 -15.11 2.25 4.92
C ILE A 123 -15.02 2.48 6.44
N ARG A 124 -16.12 2.23 7.16
CA ARG A 124 -16.22 2.34 8.63
C ARG A 124 -16.09 1.00 9.37
N SER A 125 -16.00 -0.10 8.63
CA SER A 125 -16.02 -1.47 9.18
C SER A 125 -14.66 -1.97 9.64
N ILE A 126 -13.62 -1.13 9.62
CA ILE A 126 -12.26 -1.54 9.96
C ILE A 126 -12.07 -1.43 11.47
N SER A 127 -11.60 -2.50 12.10
CA SER A 127 -11.29 -2.53 13.53
C SER A 127 -10.15 -3.52 13.81
N HIS A 128 -9.43 -3.30 14.92
CA HIS A 128 -8.38 -4.19 15.41
C HIS A 128 -8.26 -4.10 16.93
N LYS A 129 -7.55 -5.05 17.53
CA LYS A 129 -7.37 -5.12 19.00
C LYS A 129 -6.10 -4.43 19.51
N TRP A 130 -5.32 -3.82 18.62
CA TRP A 130 -4.07 -3.16 18.96
C TRP A 130 -4.32 -1.76 19.52
N ALA A 131 -3.81 -1.48 20.73
CA ALA A 131 -3.86 -0.15 21.35
C ALA A 131 -2.66 0.74 20.97
N GLY A 132 -1.58 0.15 20.44
CA GLY A 132 -0.36 0.85 20.02
C GLY A 132 -0.34 1.17 18.53
N HIS A 133 0.30 2.29 18.18
CA HIS A 133 0.49 2.74 16.79
C HIS A 133 1.16 1.67 15.92
N GLN A 134 2.15 0.96 16.47
CA GLN A 134 2.94 -0.06 15.77
C GLN A 134 2.07 -1.20 15.25
N GLY A 135 1.33 -1.84 16.15
CA GLY A 135 0.49 -2.99 15.81
C GLY A 135 -0.69 -2.61 14.93
N GLY A 136 -1.31 -1.44 15.17
CA GLY A 136 -2.40 -0.94 14.34
C GLY A 136 -1.96 -0.66 12.90
N ALA A 137 -0.83 0.03 12.72
CA ALA A 137 -0.28 0.33 11.39
C ALA A 137 0.05 -0.95 10.62
N GLN A 138 0.76 -1.89 11.25
CA GLN A 138 1.10 -3.17 10.61
C GLN A 138 -0.15 -3.97 10.24
N ARG A 139 -1.14 -4.04 11.14
CA ARG A 139 -2.40 -4.73 10.88
C ARG A 139 -3.14 -4.12 9.69
N PHE A 140 -3.20 -2.80 9.61
CA PHE A 140 -3.92 -2.11 8.55
C PHE A 140 -3.23 -2.25 7.19
N LEU A 141 -1.91 -2.07 7.15
CA LEU A 141 -1.16 -2.10 5.89
C LEU A 141 -0.99 -3.51 5.34
N THR A 142 -0.88 -4.52 6.21
CA THR A 142 -0.55 -5.88 5.77
C THR A 142 -1.74 -6.83 5.81
N GLY A 143 -2.77 -6.53 6.61
CA GLY A 143 -3.88 -7.46 6.88
C GLY A 143 -3.51 -8.62 7.81
N TYR A 144 -2.31 -8.63 8.37
CA TYR A 144 -1.82 -9.65 9.32
C TYR A 144 -1.62 -9.05 10.70
N ASP A 145 -1.88 -9.85 11.75
CA ASP A 145 -1.43 -9.46 13.07
C ASP A 145 0.09 -9.57 13.15
N PRO A 146 0.79 -8.56 13.70
CA PRO A 146 2.22 -8.66 13.89
C PRO A 146 2.53 -9.81 14.86
N PRO A 147 3.57 -10.61 14.60
CA PRO A 147 3.89 -11.75 15.46
C PRO A 147 4.38 -11.33 16.84
N ARG A 148 4.76 -10.05 17.02
CA ARG A 148 5.12 -9.44 18.30
C ARG A 148 4.61 -8.00 18.37
N PRO A 149 4.28 -7.48 19.56
CA PRO A 149 3.64 -6.15 19.71
C PRO A 149 4.45 -4.95 19.22
N GLN A 150 5.79 -5.06 19.17
CA GLN A 150 6.71 -3.92 19.02
C GLN A 150 7.81 -4.23 18.01
N LEU A 151 7.43 -4.53 16.78
CA LEU A 151 8.40 -4.64 15.69
C LEU A 151 8.67 -3.26 15.10
N SER A 152 9.95 -2.92 14.97
CA SER A 152 10.42 -1.69 14.32
C SER A 152 10.20 -1.71 12.80
N GLN A 153 10.03 -2.90 12.21
CA GLN A 153 9.69 -3.11 10.81
C GLN A 153 8.58 -4.15 10.67
N GLY A 154 7.78 -4.03 9.61
CA GLY A 154 6.70 -4.97 9.34
C GLY A 154 7.22 -6.40 9.12
N ALA A 155 6.59 -7.38 9.77
CA ALA A 155 6.88 -8.79 9.51
C ALA A 155 6.36 -9.26 8.14
N TYR A 156 5.42 -8.50 7.56
CA TYR A 156 4.78 -8.76 6.28
C TYR A 156 4.94 -7.52 5.39
N PRO A 157 5.05 -7.71 4.07
CA PRO A 157 5.27 -6.61 3.15
C PRO A 157 4.05 -5.68 3.09
N GLU A 158 4.31 -4.38 3.02
CA GLU A 158 3.27 -3.38 2.79
C GLU A 158 2.81 -3.34 1.32
N PRO A 159 1.64 -2.77 1.01
CA PRO A 159 1.07 -2.82 -0.34
C PRO A 159 1.99 -2.19 -1.39
N GLY A 160 2.67 -1.08 -1.05
CA GLY A 160 3.63 -0.43 -1.95
C GLY A 160 4.80 -1.35 -2.32
N SER A 161 5.38 -2.06 -1.34
CA SER A 161 6.46 -3.03 -1.58
C SER A 161 5.98 -4.24 -2.38
N ILE A 162 4.75 -4.73 -2.15
CA ILE A 162 4.17 -5.80 -2.97
C ILE A 162 4.04 -5.33 -4.42
N VAL A 163 3.54 -4.12 -4.66
CA VAL A 163 3.41 -3.54 -6.01
C VAL A 163 4.79 -3.37 -6.66
N ALA A 164 5.78 -2.86 -5.93
CA ALA A 164 7.15 -2.72 -6.43
C ALA A 164 7.73 -4.07 -6.88
N LYS A 165 7.54 -5.12 -6.08
CA LYS A 165 8.03 -6.46 -6.41
C LYS A 165 7.30 -7.08 -7.60
N VAL A 166 5.96 -7.02 -7.62
CA VAL A 166 5.15 -7.60 -8.71
C VAL A 166 5.37 -6.87 -10.03
N ARG A 167 5.72 -5.58 -10.00
CA ARG A 167 5.98 -4.76 -11.19
C ARG A 167 7.47 -4.50 -11.40
N GLU A 168 8.38 -5.32 -10.85
CA GLU A 168 9.82 -5.07 -10.93
C GLU A 168 10.36 -5.04 -12.37
N HIS A 169 9.69 -5.69 -13.31
CA HIS A 169 10.04 -5.68 -14.74
C HIS A 169 9.38 -4.54 -15.53
N ARG A 170 8.54 -3.71 -14.90
CA ARG A 170 7.88 -2.60 -15.57
C ARG A 170 8.74 -1.36 -15.45
N ASP A 171 9.29 -0.92 -16.57
CA ASP A 171 9.97 0.36 -16.66
C ASP A 171 9.02 1.43 -17.22
N VAL A 172 8.68 2.39 -16.37
CA VAL A 172 7.91 3.60 -16.74
C VAL A 172 8.79 4.86 -16.71
N GLY A 173 10.10 4.71 -16.50
CA GLY A 173 11.06 5.80 -16.37
C GLY A 173 10.97 6.57 -15.05
N VAL A 174 10.29 6.04 -14.03
CA VAL A 174 10.31 6.50 -12.63
C VAL A 174 10.22 5.27 -11.71
N PRO A 175 10.66 5.34 -10.43
CA PRO A 175 10.54 4.21 -9.51
C PRO A 175 9.08 3.75 -9.35
N ASN A 176 8.86 2.43 -9.37
CA ASN A 176 7.52 1.84 -9.21
C ASN A 176 6.89 2.07 -7.82
N TYR A 177 7.68 2.47 -6.83
CA TYR A 177 7.21 2.83 -5.51
C TYR A 177 8.01 4.01 -4.96
N VAL A 178 7.32 5.13 -4.72
CA VAL A 178 7.91 6.38 -4.23
C VAL A 178 7.20 6.80 -2.93
N CYS A 179 7.95 7.30 -1.95
CA CYS A 179 7.40 7.82 -0.70
C CYS A 179 7.96 9.22 -0.40
N SER A 180 7.10 10.17 0.01
CA SER A 180 7.51 11.56 0.31
C SER A 180 8.15 11.78 1.69
N SER A 181 8.38 10.68 2.42
CA SER A 181 9.03 10.65 3.74
C SER A 181 9.81 9.36 3.88
N ARG A 182 10.38 9.10 5.07
CA ARG A 182 11.16 7.89 5.42
C ARG A 182 10.34 6.57 5.40
N GLY A 183 9.38 6.44 4.50
CA GLY A 183 8.40 5.35 4.45
C GLY A 183 7.21 5.59 5.36
N ILE A 184 6.30 4.62 5.37
CA ILE A 184 5.26 4.51 6.38
C ILE A 184 5.88 3.83 7.61
N GLU A 185 5.72 4.45 8.78
CA GLU A 185 6.31 3.93 10.01
C GLU A 185 5.79 2.51 10.31
N TYR A 186 6.69 1.63 10.79
CA TYR A 186 6.41 0.23 11.13
C TYR A 186 6.06 -0.67 9.94
N ALA A 187 6.10 -0.14 8.72
CA ALA A 187 5.88 -0.89 7.49
C ALA A 187 7.22 -1.17 6.77
N GLY A 188 7.16 -1.80 5.61
CA GLY A 188 8.33 -2.05 4.78
C GLY A 188 8.22 -3.30 3.91
N PRO A 189 9.31 -3.69 3.23
CA PRO A 189 9.31 -4.79 2.28
C PRO A 189 9.31 -6.18 2.93
N ALA A 190 9.64 -6.28 4.22
CA ALA A 190 9.79 -7.54 4.94
C ALA A 190 10.66 -8.55 4.15
N TYR A 191 10.16 -9.76 3.93
CA TYR A 191 10.84 -10.82 3.19
C TYR A 191 10.93 -10.60 1.67
N LEU A 192 10.38 -9.52 1.11
CA LEU A 192 10.55 -9.17 -0.31
C LEU A 192 11.93 -8.58 -0.63
N GLY A 193 12.70 -8.23 0.40
CA GLY A 193 14.04 -7.67 0.28
C GLY A 193 14.06 -6.18 -0.07
N ASN A 194 15.24 -5.57 0.04
CA ASN A 194 15.43 -4.13 -0.10
C ASN A 194 15.07 -3.58 -1.49
N ALA A 195 14.93 -4.44 -2.50
CA ALA A 195 14.52 -4.05 -3.87
C ALA A 195 13.10 -3.55 -3.92
N ALA A 196 12.27 -4.02 -2.99
CA ALA A 196 10.88 -3.61 -2.85
C ALA A 196 10.71 -2.42 -1.88
N SER A 197 11.80 -1.80 -1.42
CA SER A 197 11.73 -0.58 -0.60
C SER A 197 11.29 0.63 -1.43
N PRO A 198 10.59 1.60 -0.83
CA PRO A 198 10.24 2.82 -1.53
C PRO A 198 11.48 3.63 -1.90
N PHE A 199 11.44 4.28 -3.06
CA PHE A 199 12.32 5.41 -3.35
C PHE A 199 11.88 6.60 -2.51
N VAL A 200 12.70 6.97 -1.53
CA VAL A 200 12.37 8.02 -0.56
C VAL A 200 12.75 9.40 -1.11
N VAL A 201 11.75 10.25 -1.25
CA VAL A 201 11.91 11.67 -1.55
C VAL A 201 11.79 12.45 -0.25
N ASP A 202 12.93 12.76 0.35
CA ASP A 202 13.00 13.56 1.57
C ASP A 202 13.08 15.07 1.26
N GLY A 203 12.76 15.90 2.26
CA GLY A 203 12.75 17.36 2.13
C GLY A 203 11.35 17.96 1.99
N ASP A 204 11.32 19.26 1.71
CA ASP A 204 10.11 20.05 1.51
C ASP A 204 10.01 20.52 0.05
N PRO A 205 9.09 19.99 -0.77
CA PRO A 205 8.91 20.44 -2.16
C PRO A 205 8.47 21.90 -2.30
N ASN A 206 8.11 22.59 -1.21
CA ASN A 206 7.84 24.02 -1.22
C ASN A 206 9.11 24.87 -1.08
N ASP A 207 10.23 24.30 -0.66
CA ASP A 207 11.52 25.01 -0.54
C ASP A 207 12.08 25.30 -1.94
N PRO A 208 12.45 26.55 -2.27
CA PRO A 208 13.11 26.88 -3.54
C PRO A 208 14.39 26.08 -3.81
N ASN A 209 15.07 25.62 -2.77
CA ASN A 209 16.28 24.81 -2.84
C ASN A 209 16.00 23.30 -2.81
N PHE A 210 14.73 22.89 -2.88
CA PHE A 210 14.36 21.49 -2.90
C PHE A 210 14.97 20.79 -4.11
N LYS A 211 15.74 19.74 -3.82
CA LYS A 211 16.30 18.82 -4.80
C LYS A 211 16.11 17.40 -4.29
N VAL A 212 15.67 16.51 -5.17
CA VAL A 212 15.62 15.09 -4.83
C VAL A 212 17.05 14.57 -4.82
N LYS A 213 17.49 14.13 -3.64
CA LYS A 213 18.81 13.49 -3.47
C LYS A 213 18.88 12.28 -4.40
N ASN A 214 20.03 12.11 -5.07
CA ASN A 214 20.28 11.02 -6.02
C ASN A 214 19.53 11.11 -7.38
N ILE A 215 19.05 12.29 -7.81
CA ILE A 215 18.49 12.52 -9.16
C ILE A 215 19.22 13.68 -9.90
N SER A 216 20.20 14.31 -9.25
CA SER A 216 20.94 15.44 -9.82
C SER A 216 22.41 15.38 -9.41
N PRO A 217 23.27 14.71 -10.19
CA PRO A 217 24.70 14.90 -10.02
C PRO A 217 25.07 16.37 -10.34
N PRO A 218 26.07 16.95 -9.65
CA PRO A 218 26.64 18.23 -10.05
C PRO A 218 27.08 18.19 -11.52
N PRO A 219 26.98 19.28 -12.29
CA PRO A 219 27.36 19.29 -13.72
C PRO A 219 28.78 18.77 -13.97
N GLU A 220 29.69 19.08 -13.04
CA GLU A 220 31.10 18.65 -13.05
C GLU A 220 31.30 17.14 -12.90
N LEU A 221 30.28 16.42 -12.40
CA LEU A 221 30.32 14.98 -12.13
C LEU A 221 29.52 14.16 -13.16
N ALA A 222 28.78 14.81 -14.06
CA ALA A 222 27.94 14.12 -15.05
C ALA A 222 28.79 13.29 -16.02
N ASP A 223 29.81 13.89 -16.61
CA ASP A 223 30.72 13.23 -17.55
C ASP A 223 31.49 12.07 -16.88
N ALA A 224 31.93 12.28 -15.64
CA ALA A 224 32.64 11.26 -14.85
C ALA A 224 31.74 10.10 -14.42
N LEU A 225 30.44 10.32 -14.26
CA LEU A 225 29.47 9.27 -13.96
C LEU A 225 29.11 8.44 -15.19
N ASP A 226 29.04 9.06 -16.37
CA ASP A 226 28.85 8.34 -17.64
C ASP A 226 30.04 7.44 -17.96
N ASP A 227 31.27 7.94 -17.77
CA ASP A 227 32.50 7.14 -17.92
C ASP A 227 32.54 5.97 -16.92
N ARG A 228 32.14 6.22 -15.68
CA ARG A 228 32.09 5.18 -14.64
C ARG A 228 30.99 4.16 -14.91
N ALA A 229 29.85 4.56 -15.45
CA ALA A 229 28.77 3.69 -15.87
C ALA A 229 29.21 2.78 -17.04
N ALA A 230 29.93 3.34 -18.02
CA ALA A 230 30.50 2.59 -19.12
C ALA A 230 31.54 1.56 -18.64
N LEU A 231 32.40 1.93 -17.68
CA LEU A 231 33.37 1.05 -17.04
C LEU A 231 32.72 -0.05 -16.19
N LEU A 232 31.68 0.28 -15.42
CA LEU A 232 30.89 -0.71 -14.67
C LEU A 232 30.23 -1.69 -15.65
N GLY A 233 29.59 -1.20 -16.71
CA GLY A 233 29.03 -2.07 -17.75
C GLY A 233 30.06 -3.00 -18.40
N ALA A 234 31.28 -2.51 -18.65
CA ALA A 234 32.37 -3.34 -19.16
C ALA A 234 32.84 -4.41 -18.15
N LEU A 235 32.96 -4.06 -16.87
CA LEU A 235 33.34 -4.98 -15.80
C LEU A 235 32.23 -6.01 -15.51
N ASP A 236 30.97 -5.61 -15.62
CA ASP A 236 29.80 -6.46 -15.41
C ASP A 236 29.60 -7.44 -16.56
N ASN A 237 29.88 -7.03 -17.80
CA ASN A 237 29.93 -7.95 -18.95
C ASN A 237 31.04 -9.00 -18.76
N PHE A 238 32.21 -8.59 -18.25
CA PHE A 238 33.31 -9.51 -17.95
C PHE A 238 32.99 -10.48 -16.78
N ARG A 239 32.22 -10.05 -15.79
CA ARG A 239 31.79 -10.89 -14.64
C ARG A 239 30.61 -11.80 -14.96
N ARG A 240 29.69 -11.39 -15.84
CA ARG A 240 28.58 -12.23 -16.31
C ARG A 240 29.04 -13.49 -17.03
N ASP A 241 30.17 -13.42 -17.71
CA ASP A 241 30.81 -14.60 -18.33
C ASP A 241 31.30 -15.63 -17.29
N LEU A 242 31.40 -15.26 -16.01
CA LEU A 242 31.98 -16.07 -14.95
C LEU A 242 30.98 -16.57 -13.88
N ASP A 243 29.75 -16.06 -13.80
CA ASP A 243 28.86 -16.32 -12.65
C ASP A 243 27.51 -16.98 -13.01
N ARG A 244 27.18 -18.05 -12.29
CA ARG A 244 26.01 -18.93 -12.53
C ARG A 244 24.99 -18.90 -11.37
N SER A 245 25.16 -18.00 -10.40
CA SER A 245 24.54 -18.10 -9.07
C SER A 245 23.39 -17.12 -8.74
N GLY A 246 22.96 -16.25 -9.66
CA GLY A 246 21.72 -15.46 -9.55
C GLY A 246 21.70 -14.31 -8.52
N SER A 247 22.55 -14.34 -7.49
CA SER A 247 22.66 -13.26 -6.48
C SER A 247 23.23 -11.96 -7.04
N MET A 248 24.06 -12.03 -8.09
CA MET A 248 24.65 -10.87 -8.75
C MET A 248 23.66 -10.09 -9.63
N GLU A 249 22.64 -10.76 -10.20
CA GLU A 249 21.61 -10.06 -10.98
C GLU A 249 20.78 -9.07 -10.16
N ALA A 250 20.57 -9.35 -8.87
CA ALA A 250 19.86 -8.42 -8.00
C ALA A 250 20.64 -7.12 -7.83
N LEU A 251 21.95 -7.20 -7.58
CA LEU A 251 22.86 -6.07 -7.46
C LEU A 251 22.95 -5.26 -8.76
N ASP A 252 23.12 -5.92 -9.90
CA ASP A 252 23.18 -5.28 -11.23
C ASP A 252 21.91 -4.47 -11.54
N ARG A 253 20.72 -5.03 -11.21
CA ARG A 253 19.45 -4.30 -11.37
C ARG A 253 19.34 -3.06 -10.48
N PHE A 254 19.84 -3.11 -9.25
CA PHE A 254 19.85 -1.94 -8.36
C PHE A 254 20.73 -0.83 -8.91
N ASP A 255 21.93 -1.17 -9.38
CA ASP A 255 22.90 -0.21 -9.87
C ASP A 255 22.42 0.42 -11.19
N GLN A 256 21.89 -0.37 -12.12
CA GLN A 256 21.28 0.12 -13.36
C GLN A 256 20.08 1.05 -13.08
N GLN A 257 19.21 0.66 -12.14
CA GLN A 257 18.07 1.50 -11.77
C GLN A 257 18.54 2.81 -11.12
N ALA A 258 19.49 2.76 -10.18
CA ALA A 258 20.06 3.95 -9.55
C ALA A 258 20.71 4.89 -10.57
N LEU A 259 21.43 4.35 -11.55
CA LEU A 259 22.06 5.14 -12.61
C LEU A 259 21.03 5.77 -13.54
N SER A 260 20.01 5.02 -13.96
CA SER A 260 18.91 5.55 -14.77
C SER A 260 18.14 6.68 -14.05
N LEU A 261 18.00 6.61 -12.73
CA LEU A 261 17.37 7.67 -11.93
C LEU A 261 18.22 8.94 -11.87
N LEU A 262 19.55 8.81 -11.91
CA LEU A 262 20.49 9.92 -11.89
C LEU A 262 20.61 10.64 -13.23
N THR A 263 20.53 9.89 -14.34
CA THR A 263 20.83 10.40 -15.69
C THR A 263 19.58 10.69 -16.52
N SER A 264 18.40 10.20 -16.13
CA SER A 264 17.18 10.40 -16.91
C SER A 264 16.56 11.79 -16.71
N ASP A 265 16.52 12.57 -17.79
CA ASP A 265 15.79 13.85 -17.83
C ASP A 265 14.29 13.69 -17.54
N LYS A 266 13.71 12.53 -17.88
CA LYS A 266 12.31 12.20 -17.57
C LYS A 266 12.08 12.13 -16.06
N VAL A 267 12.97 11.46 -15.33
CA VAL A 267 12.92 11.37 -13.86
C VAL A 267 13.07 12.77 -13.26
N ARG A 268 14.07 13.54 -13.72
CA ARG A 268 14.32 14.90 -13.24
C ARG A 268 13.09 15.80 -13.41
N SER A 269 12.49 15.81 -14.60
CA SER A 269 11.27 16.60 -14.88
C SER A 269 10.08 16.12 -14.05
N ALA A 270 9.92 14.80 -13.84
CA ALA A 270 8.83 14.25 -13.04
C ALA A 270 8.87 14.73 -11.58
N PHE A 271 10.06 14.90 -11.00
CA PHE A 271 10.23 15.40 -9.63
C PHE A 271 10.32 16.93 -9.50
N ASP A 272 10.39 17.66 -10.61
CA ASP A 272 10.47 19.12 -10.63
C ASP A 272 9.08 19.77 -10.51
N ILE A 273 8.67 20.05 -9.28
CA ILE A 273 7.39 20.70 -8.96
C ILE A 273 7.34 22.17 -9.42
N SER A 274 8.47 22.80 -9.73
CA SER A 274 8.49 24.18 -10.22
C SER A 274 7.85 24.33 -11.59
N GLN A 275 7.70 23.23 -12.34
CA GLN A 275 7.02 23.19 -13.63
C GLN A 275 5.50 23.17 -13.51
N GLU A 276 4.94 23.00 -12.30
CA GLU A 276 3.50 23.11 -12.08
C GLU A 276 3.06 24.59 -12.04
N PRO A 277 1.93 24.96 -12.66
CA PRO A 277 1.41 26.32 -12.60
C PRO A 277 1.22 26.80 -11.16
N ASP A 278 1.52 28.07 -10.89
CA ASP A 278 1.40 28.65 -9.55
C ASP A 278 -0.01 28.54 -8.97
N SER A 279 -1.04 28.73 -9.80
CA SER A 279 -2.44 28.57 -9.39
C SER A 279 -2.77 27.16 -8.87
N LEU A 280 -2.14 26.13 -9.46
CA LEU A 280 -2.29 24.75 -9.01
C LEU A 280 -1.53 24.50 -7.72
N ARG A 281 -0.31 25.03 -7.60
CA ARG A 281 0.47 24.97 -6.37
C ARG A 281 -0.24 25.67 -5.21
N ASP A 282 -0.88 26.81 -5.47
CA ASP A 282 -1.69 27.56 -4.49
C ASP A 282 -2.92 26.76 -4.06
N LYS A 283 -3.60 26.08 -5.00
CA LYS A 283 -4.75 25.22 -4.70
C LYS A 283 -4.41 24.08 -3.75
N TYR A 284 -3.21 23.50 -3.87
CA TYR A 284 -2.72 22.49 -2.94
C TYR A 284 -2.18 23.08 -1.63
N GLY A 285 -1.95 24.40 -1.57
CA GLY A 285 -1.38 25.11 -0.43
C GLY A 285 0.15 25.14 -0.47
N ARG A 286 0.74 26.33 -0.24
CA ARG A 286 2.20 26.57 -0.20
C ARG A 286 2.82 26.15 1.12
N HIS A 287 2.61 24.89 1.46
CA HIS A 287 3.19 24.24 2.63
C HIS A 287 3.57 22.80 2.29
N LYS A 288 4.48 22.24 3.09
CA LYS A 288 5.09 20.93 2.89
C LYS A 288 4.11 19.82 2.50
N TRP A 289 3.01 19.69 3.24
CA TRP A 289 2.01 18.64 2.97
C TRP A 289 1.31 18.80 1.61
N GLY A 290 0.88 20.02 1.29
CA GLY A 290 0.17 20.33 0.04
C GLY A 290 1.04 20.08 -1.18
N GLN A 291 2.28 20.57 -1.13
CA GLN A 291 3.24 20.38 -2.22
C GLN A 291 3.68 18.92 -2.36
N ARG A 292 3.73 18.13 -1.28
CA ARG A 292 3.95 16.67 -1.36
C ARG A 292 2.79 15.93 -2.04
N ALA A 293 1.55 16.32 -1.75
CA ALA A 293 0.38 15.75 -2.41
C ALA A 293 0.35 16.11 -3.91
N LEU A 294 0.76 17.33 -4.27
CA LEU A 294 0.93 17.74 -5.66
C LEU A 294 2.04 16.96 -6.36
N LEU A 295 3.20 16.78 -5.71
CA LEU A 295 4.29 15.96 -6.23
C LEU A 295 3.83 14.52 -6.48
N ALA A 296 3.10 13.91 -5.54
CA ALA A 296 2.53 12.58 -5.73
C ALA A 296 1.58 12.53 -6.94
N ARG A 297 0.77 13.57 -7.17
CA ARG A 297 -0.08 13.69 -8.36
C ARG A 297 0.72 13.82 -9.66
N ARG A 298 1.90 14.46 -9.65
CA ARG A 298 2.74 14.63 -10.84
C ARG A 298 3.41 13.32 -11.28
N LEU A 299 3.62 12.39 -10.34
CA LEU A 299 4.28 11.11 -10.59
C LEU A 299 3.35 10.03 -11.17
N VAL A 300 2.05 10.33 -11.31
CA VAL A 300 1.01 9.37 -11.73
C VAL A 300 0.34 9.73 -13.04
#